data_AF-A0A212FNC9-F1
#
_entry.id   AF-A0A212FNC9-F1
#
_cell.length_a   1.000
_cell.length_b   1.000
_cell.length_c   1.000
_cell.angle_alpha   90.00
_cell.angle_beta   90.00
_cell.angle_gamma   90.00
#
_symmetry.space_group_name_H-M   'P 1'
#
loop_
_entity.id
_entity.type
_entity.pdbx_description
1 polymer ?
#
loop_
_entity_poly.entity_id
_entity_poly.type
_entity_poly.pdbx_seq_one_letter_code
_entity_poly.pdbx_strand_id
1 'polypeptide(L)'
;AGSTHEVIIEVEGTPAPELKFFKDGVEIKSSERIRIVKESEELYKIIINDCKLTDTGSYSVVATNEVNQCSDFWQWHVSSPPRVIKKIGEERICNEKETVTLTVETEADPAPTVTW
;
A
#
# COMPACT_ATOMS: atom_id res chain seq x y z
N ALA A 1 -2.73 6.51 2.86
CA ALA A 1 -1.49 6.37 3.67
C ALA A 1 -1.83 6.41 5.15
N GLY A 2 -1.16 5.59 5.98
CA GLY A 2 -1.41 5.48 7.43
C GLY A 2 -2.45 4.43 7.83
N SER A 3 -3.01 3.68 6.88
CA SER A 3 -3.88 2.53 7.14
C SER A 3 -3.06 1.27 7.47
N THR A 4 -3.69 0.26 8.07
CA THR A 4 -3.14 -1.10 8.17
C THR A 4 -3.73 -1.95 7.06
N HIS A 5 -2.88 -2.72 6.40
CA HIS A 5 -3.29 -3.73 5.43
C HIS A 5 -3.02 -5.12 5.99
N GLU A 6 -3.98 -6.01 5.84
CA GLU A 6 -3.94 -7.37 6.36
C GLU A 6 -4.39 -8.34 5.27
N VAL A 7 -3.58 -9.36 5.02
CA VAL A 7 -3.90 -10.44 4.09
C VAL A 7 -3.74 -11.75 4.81
N ILE A 8 -4.77 -12.59 4.70
CA ILE A 8 -4.80 -13.94 5.24
C ILE A 8 -4.57 -14.90 4.07
N ILE A 9 -3.65 -15.83 4.26
CA ILE A 9 -3.30 -16.85 3.28
C ILE A 9 -3.50 -18.21 3.95
N GLU A 10 -4.34 -19.01 3.32
CA GLU A 10 -4.54 -20.41 3.66
C GLU A 10 -3.72 -21.25 2.67
N VAL A 11 -2.96 -22.20 3.20
CA VAL A 11 -2.10 -23.08 2.43
C VAL A 11 -2.36 -24.52 2.85
N GLU A 12 -2.63 -25.36 1.87
CA GLU A 12 -2.82 -26.80 2.09
C GLU A 12 -1.59 -27.56 1.60
N GLY A 13 -1.14 -28.56 2.36
CA GLY A 13 -0.04 -29.44 1.95
C GLY A 13 0.37 -30.42 3.03
N THR A 14 0.82 -31.61 2.63
CA THR A 14 1.35 -32.63 3.55
C THR A 14 2.71 -33.11 3.06
N PRO A 15 3.81 -32.94 3.82
CA PRO A 15 3.93 -32.14 5.06
C PRO A 15 3.52 -30.66 4.92
N ALA A 16 3.25 -29.99 6.06
CA ALA A 16 2.83 -28.59 6.06
C ALA A 16 3.91 -27.70 5.40
N PRO A 17 3.56 -26.88 4.39
CA PRO A 17 4.54 -26.09 3.67
C PRO A 17 5.03 -24.87 4.48
N GLU A 18 6.27 -24.47 4.19
CA GLU A 18 6.83 -23.19 4.63
C GLU A 18 6.47 -22.09 3.63
N LEU A 19 6.08 -20.92 4.13
CA LEU A 19 5.68 -19.77 3.33
C LEU A 19 6.73 -18.67 3.34
N LYS A 20 7.04 -18.15 2.15
CA LYS A 20 7.87 -16.96 1.94
C LYS A 20 7.09 -15.92 1.17
N PHE A 21 7.20 -14.67 1.59
CA PHE A 21 6.52 -13.54 1.00
C PHE A 21 7.52 -12.66 0.25
N PHE A 22 7.09 -12.05 -0.84
CA PHE A 22 7.91 -11.18 -1.67
C PHE A 22 7.13 -9.94 -2.07
N LYS A 23 7.81 -8.80 -2.18
CA LYS A 23 7.31 -7.56 -2.78
C LYS A 23 8.20 -7.22 -3.96
N ASP A 24 7.62 -7.11 -5.14
CA ASP A 24 8.31 -6.78 -6.38
C ASP A 24 9.54 -7.70 -6.62
N GLY A 25 9.41 -8.97 -6.25
CA GLY A 25 10.47 -10.00 -6.34
C GLY A 25 11.49 -10.00 -5.19
N VAL A 26 11.41 -9.07 -4.24
CA VAL A 26 12.29 -9.01 -3.06
C VAL A 26 11.63 -9.66 -1.86
N GLU A 27 12.32 -10.60 -1.20
CA GLU A 27 11.80 -11.31 -0.03
C GLU A 27 11.46 -10.33 1.12
N ILE A 28 10.24 -10.42 1.62
CA ILE A 28 9.73 -9.66 2.75
C ILE A 28 10.11 -10.39 4.02
N LYS A 29 10.76 -9.69 4.94
CA LYS A 29 11.07 -10.17 6.28
C LYS A 29 10.22 -9.43 7.31
N SER A 30 9.91 -10.12 8.40
CA SER A 30 9.23 -9.49 9.53
C SER A 30 10.08 -8.33 10.09
N SER A 31 9.41 -7.22 10.37
CA SER A 31 9.95 -5.98 10.92
C SER A 31 8.91 -5.34 11.86
N GLU A 32 9.24 -4.19 12.46
CA GLU A 32 8.27 -3.48 13.30
C GLU A 32 6.99 -3.11 12.53
N ARG A 33 7.14 -2.76 11.25
CA ARG A 33 6.06 -2.30 10.38
C ARG A 33 5.33 -3.45 9.69
N ILE A 34 6.07 -4.45 9.21
CA ILE A 34 5.52 -5.61 8.50
C ILE A 34 5.63 -6.84 9.40
N ARG A 35 4.51 -7.43 9.78
CA ARG A 35 4.48 -8.65 10.60
C ARG A 35 3.98 -9.82 9.78
N ILE A 36 4.69 -10.94 9.84
CA ILE A 36 4.24 -12.21 9.28
C ILE A 36 3.94 -13.12 10.47
N VAL A 37 2.70 -13.55 10.58
CA VAL A 37 2.18 -14.37 11.69
C VAL A 37 1.71 -15.70 11.12
N LYS A 38 2.21 -16.79 11.68
CA LYS A 38 1.67 -18.13 11.42
C LYS A 38 0.61 -18.40 12.49
N GLU A 39 -0.66 -18.39 12.11
CA GLU A 39 -1.80 -18.62 13.03
C GLU A 39 -2.04 -20.13 13.23
N SER A 40 -1.83 -20.96 12.21
CA SER A 40 -1.87 -22.43 12.29
C SER A 40 -0.89 -23.07 11.30
N GLU A 41 -0.89 -24.40 11.13
CA GLU A 41 -0.06 -25.06 10.11
C GLU A 41 -0.39 -24.60 8.68
N GLU A 42 -1.66 -24.28 8.45
CA GLU A 42 -2.22 -23.95 7.14
C GLU A 42 -2.55 -22.45 7.02
N LEU A 43 -2.60 -21.69 8.12
CA LEU A 43 -3.05 -20.30 8.10
C LEU A 43 -1.91 -19.33 8.44
N TYR A 44 -1.65 -18.40 7.53
CA TYR A 44 -0.65 -17.34 7.67
C TYR A 44 -1.29 -15.98 7.43
N LYS A 45 -0.76 -14.98 8.12
CA LYS A 45 -1.25 -13.60 8.04
C LYS A 45 -0.08 -12.65 7.88
N ILE A 46 -0.16 -11.79 6.87
CA ILE A 46 0.78 -10.67 6.69
C ILE A 46 0.05 -9.37 7.02
N ILE A 47 0.67 -8.58 7.91
CA ILE A 47 0.14 -7.31 8.40
C ILE A 47 1.15 -6.22 8.08
N ILE A 48 0.75 -5.22 7.31
CA ILE A 48 1.55 -4.06 6.96
C ILE A 48 0.92 -2.85 7.64
N ASN A 49 1.56 -2.37 8.71
CA ASN A 49 1.14 -1.18 9.43
C ASN A 49 1.67 0.08 8.75
N ASP A 50 1.01 1.22 8.98
CA ASP A 50 1.41 2.52 8.44
C ASP A 50 1.72 2.45 6.94
N CYS A 51 0.73 2.05 6.14
CA CYS A 51 0.89 1.86 4.70
C CYS A 51 1.34 3.17 4.03
N LYS A 52 2.41 3.09 3.26
CA LYS A 52 3.02 4.20 2.50
C LYS A 52 2.77 4.02 1.01
N LEU A 53 2.86 5.09 0.23
CA LEU A 53 2.72 5.01 -1.24
C LEU A 53 3.77 4.06 -1.86
N THR A 54 4.94 3.93 -1.23
CA THR A 54 6.00 2.98 -1.64
C THR A 54 5.62 1.51 -1.43
N ASP A 55 4.56 1.24 -0.68
CA ASP A 55 4.07 -0.12 -0.47
C ASP A 55 3.22 -0.62 -1.62
N THR A 56 2.79 0.26 -2.53
CA THR A 56 2.23 -0.14 -3.81
C THR A 56 3.22 -1.06 -4.54
N GLY A 57 2.70 -2.14 -5.11
CA GLY A 57 3.52 -3.12 -5.83
C GLY A 57 2.84 -4.47 -6.01
N SER A 58 3.58 -5.41 -6.58
CA SER A 58 3.18 -6.81 -6.72
C SER A 58 3.68 -7.60 -5.52
N TYR A 59 2.76 -8.18 -4.76
CA TYR A 59 3.07 -9.06 -3.66
C TYR A 59 2.90 -10.50 -4.12
N SER A 60 3.81 -11.36 -3.73
CA SER A 60 3.72 -12.78 -4.04
C SER A 60 4.08 -13.62 -2.84
N VAL A 61 3.58 -14.84 -2.86
CA VAL A 61 3.78 -15.82 -1.83
C VAL A 61 4.27 -17.11 -2.49
N VAL A 62 5.23 -17.77 -1.86
CA VAL A 62 5.75 -19.06 -2.29
C VAL A 62 5.65 -20.03 -1.11
N ALA A 63 4.85 -21.07 -1.28
CA ALA A 63 4.72 -22.18 -0.34
C ALA A 63 5.60 -23.34 -0.83
N THR A 64 6.49 -23.83 0.03
CA THR A 64 7.41 -24.92 -0.30
C THR A 64 7.33 -26.03 0.74
N ASN A 65 7.21 -27.26 0.27
CA ASN A 65 7.27 -28.48 1.05
C ASN A 65 8.33 -29.42 0.43
N GLU A 66 8.68 -30.51 1.11
CA GLU A 66 9.65 -31.52 0.65
C GLU A 66 9.29 -32.13 -0.71
N VAL A 67 8.01 -32.13 -1.08
CA VAL A 67 7.49 -32.75 -2.30
C VAL A 67 7.25 -31.75 -3.43
N ASN A 68 6.74 -30.56 -3.10
CA ASN A 68 6.22 -29.60 -4.08
C ASN A 68 6.38 -28.14 -3.65
N GLN A 69 6.22 -27.25 -4.62
CA GLN A 69 6.16 -25.81 -4.43
C GLN A 69 4.96 -25.24 -5.18
N CYS A 70 4.25 -24.29 -4.57
CA CYS A 70 3.24 -23.49 -5.24
C CYS A 70 3.45 -22.01 -4.91
N SER A 71 2.88 -21.14 -5.74
CA SER A 71 3.00 -19.69 -5.57
C SER A 71 1.75 -18.99 -6.04
N ASP A 72 1.44 -17.88 -5.38
CA ASP A 72 0.36 -16.98 -5.79
C ASP A 72 0.82 -15.52 -5.68
N PHE A 73 0.11 -14.60 -6.33
CA PHE A 73 0.44 -13.18 -6.32
C PHE A 73 -0.80 -12.29 -6.38
N TRP A 74 -0.69 -11.10 -5.79
CA TRP A 74 -1.71 -10.07 -5.85
C TRP A 74 -1.07 -8.69 -6.05
N GLN A 75 -1.81 -7.78 -6.67
CA GLN A 75 -1.42 -6.39 -6.80
C GLN A 75 -2.05 -5.57 -5.69
N TRP A 76 -1.25 -4.74 -5.03
CA TRP A 76 -1.74 -3.81 -4.03
C TRP A 76 -1.40 -2.38 -4.42
N HIS A 77 -2.39 -1.49 -4.31
CA HIS A 77 -2.27 -0.05 -4.52
C HIS A 77 -2.65 0.71 -3.25
N VAL A 78 -1.73 1.52 -2.75
CA VAL A 78 -1.98 2.45 -1.64
C VAL A 78 -2.37 3.80 -2.19
N SER A 79 -3.58 4.26 -1.86
CA SER A 79 -4.07 5.60 -2.19
C SER A 79 -3.73 6.63 -1.10
N SER A 80 -3.65 7.89 -1.52
CA SER A 80 -3.57 9.05 -0.63
C SER A 80 -4.80 9.93 -0.82
N PRO A 81 -5.48 10.33 0.27
CA PRO A 81 -6.56 11.29 0.16
C PRO A 81 -6.01 12.64 -0.35
N PRO A 82 -6.84 13.44 -1.05
CA PRO A 82 -6.42 14.76 -1.51
C PRO A 82 -5.90 15.62 -0.36
N ARG A 83 -4.70 16.16 -0.52
CA ARG A 83 -4.07 17.05 0.46
C ARG A 83 -3.65 18.34 -0.22
N VAL A 84 -4.01 19.48 0.38
CA VAL A 84 -3.54 20.79 -0.04
C VAL A 84 -2.09 20.96 0.42
N ILE A 85 -1.16 21.05 -0.54
CA ILE A 85 0.27 21.23 -0.27
C ILE A 85 0.69 22.70 -0.35
N LYS A 86 0.02 23.48 -1.21
CA LYS A 86 0.24 24.92 -1.31
C LYS A 86 -1.06 25.65 -1.02
N LYS A 87 -1.07 26.33 0.12
CA LYS A 87 -2.16 27.24 0.45
C LYS A 87 -2.16 28.40 -0.54
N ILE A 88 -3.35 28.92 -0.82
CA ILE A 88 -3.51 30.22 -1.47
C ILE A 88 -2.66 31.21 -0.66
N GLY A 89 -1.82 31.98 -1.35
CA GLY A 89 -0.99 32.99 -0.72
C GLY A 89 -1.81 33.98 0.12
N GLU A 90 -1.12 34.80 0.91
CA GLU A 90 -1.78 35.77 1.80
C GLU A 90 -2.76 36.70 1.06
N GLU A 91 -3.70 37.26 1.84
CA GLU A 91 -4.70 38.22 1.37
C GLU A 91 -4.05 39.33 0.53
N ARG A 92 -4.52 39.49 -0.71
CA ARG A 92 -4.04 40.50 -1.64
C ARG A 92 -5.09 41.57 -1.85
N ILE A 93 -4.72 42.82 -1.57
CA ILE A 93 -5.49 43.98 -1.99
C ILE A 93 -5.18 44.21 -3.47
N CYS A 94 -6.22 44.11 -4.30
CA CYS A 94 -6.10 44.19 -5.76
C CYS A 94 -6.85 45.44 -6.26
N ASN A 95 -6.39 46.02 -7.36
CA ASN A 95 -7.04 47.20 -7.92
C ASN A 95 -8.26 46.82 -8.76
N GLU A 96 -9.20 47.74 -8.92
CA GLU A 96 -10.35 47.54 -9.80
C GLU A 96 -9.85 47.28 -11.24
N LYS A 97 -10.34 46.19 -11.88
CA LYS A 97 -9.93 45.63 -13.19
C LYS A 97 -8.67 44.76 -13.22
N GLU A 98 -8.06 44.47 -12.07
CA GLU A 98 -6.94 43.52 -11.99
C GLU A 98 -7.44 42.06 -12.02
N THR A 99 -6.83 41.21 -12.86
CA THR A 99 -7.14 39.77 -12.88
C THR A 99 -6.19 39.04 -11.94
N VAL A 100 -6.76 38.40 -10.91
CA VAL A 100 -6.00 37.64 -9.92
C VAL A 100 -6.16 36.15 -10.20
N THR A 101 -5.04 35.45 -10.39
CA THR A 101 -5.03 33.98 -10.48
C THR A 101 -4.65 33.40 -9.14
N LEU A 102 -5.57 32.64 -8.52
CA LEU A 102 -5.31 31.88 -7.31
C LEU A 102 -4.95 30.44 -7.71
N THR A 103 -3.72 30.02 -7.43
CA THR A 103 -3.26 28.66 -7.69
C THR A 103 -3.26 27.87 -6.38
N VAL A 104 -4.09 26.83 -6.31
CA VAL A 104 -4.03 25.82 -5.25
C VAL A 104 -3.34 24.60 -5.82
N GLU A 105 -2.31 24.11 -5.14
CA GLU A 105 -1.67 22.84 -5.48
C GLU A 105 -2.19 21.77 -4.51
N THR A 106 -2.75 20.70 -5.08
CA THR A 106 -3.24 19.52 -4.34
C THR A 106 -2.48 18.28 -4.80
N GLU A 107 -2.25 17.37 -3.87
CA GLU A 107 -1.69 16.04 -4.13
C GLU A 107 -2.75 15.00 -3.77
N ALA A 108 -3.11 14.11 -4.70
CA ALA A 108 -3.98 12.96 -4.43
C ALA A 108 -3.61 11.79 -5.34
N ASP A 109 -3.69 10.58 -4.80
CA ASP A 109 -3.61 9.34 -5.55
C ASP A 109 -4.84 8.49 -5.24
N PRO A 110 -5.74 8.25 -6.22
CA PRO A 110 -5.67 8.72 -7.61
C PRO A 110 -5.97 10.23 -7.73
N ALA A 111 -5.59 10.84 -8.86
CA ALA A 111 -5.84 12.27 -9.12
C ALA A 111 -7.32 12.61 -8.88
N PRO A 112 -7.62 13.71 -8.16
CA PRO A 112 -9.00 14.01 -7.80
C PRO A 112 -9.76 14.48 -9.04
N THR A 113 -10.96 13.94 -9.27
CA THR A 113 -11.86 14.46 -10.31
C THR A 113 -12.43 15.80 -9.84
N VAL A 114 -12.01 16.91 -10.46
CA VAL A 114 -12.60 18.24 -10.19
C VAL A 114 -13.90 18.36 -10.97
N THR A 115 -15.04 18.35 -10.27
CA THR A 115 -16.35 18.70 -10.83
C THR A 115 -16.65 20.16 -10.52
N TRP A 116 -16.96 20.95 -11.55
CA TRP A 116 -17.35 22.36 -11.47
C TRP A 116 -18.83 22.53 -11.15
#